data_AF-A0A7J8PJQ1-F1
#
_entry.id   AF-A0A7J8PJQ1-F1
#
_cell.length_a   1.000
_cell.length_b   1.000
_cell.length_c   1.000
_cell.angle_alpha   90.00
_cell.angle_beta   90.00
_cell.angle_gamma   90.00
#
_symmetry.space_group_name_H-M   'P 1'
#
loop_
_entity.id
_entity.type
_entity.pdbx_description
1 polymer ?
#
loop_
_entity_poly.entity_id
_entity_poly.type
_entity_poly.pdbx_seq_one_letter_code
_entity_poly.pdbx_strand_id
1 'polypeptide(L)'
;MAELENPNVMPNLITFLSSLLQKLAESNDVNRRFKAQKVSVFHGLSRPTISIQNYLDRIYKYANCSPCCFIVAYVYLDRFAQRRPSLPINSFNVHRLLITSVMVAAKFMDDMYYNNAYYAKVGGISTTEM
;
A
#
# COMPACT_ATOMS: atom_id res chain seq x y z
N MET A 1 6.10 -25.14 -7.41
CA MET A 1 5.94 -23.78 -7.94
C MET A 1 7.32 -23.14 -7.96
N ALA A 2 8.08 -23.49 -9.00
CA ALA A 2 9.48 -23.14 -9.14
C ALA A 2 9.60 -21.97 -10.10
N GLU A 3 9.25 -20.77 -9.65
CA GLU A 3 9.52 -19.53 -10.39
C GLU A 3 9.81 -18.42 -9.39
N LEU A 4 11.10 -18.24 -9.09
CA LEU A 4 11.71 -16.96 -8.75
C LEU A 4 13.19 -17.08 -9.17
N GLU A 5 13.40 -16.94 -10.47
CA GLU A 5 14.67 -17.05 -11.22
C GLU A 5 15.71 -15.96 -10.89
N ASN A 6 15.46 -15.09 -9.91
CA ASN A 6 16.47 -14.18 -9.37
C ASN A 6 16.02 -13.73 -7.97
N PRO A 7 16.82 -13.99 -6.90
CA PRO A 7 16.44 -13.65 -5.53
C PRO A 7 16.25 -12.14 -5.30
N ASN A 8 16.73 -11.30 -6.22
CA ASN A 8 16.65 -9.84 -6.12
C ASN A 8 15.38 -9.24 -6.74
N VAL A 9 14.53 -10.03 -7.42
CA VAL A 9 13.33 -9.49 -8.11
C VAL A 9 12.40 -8.77 -7.13
N MET A 10 12.06 -9.40 -6.01
CA MET A 10 11.16 -8.80 -5.02
C MET A 10 11.78 -7.60 -4.30
N PRO A 11 13.02 -7.64 -3.80
CA PRO A 11 13.70 -6.46 -3.25
C PRO A 11 13.75 -5.27 -4.22
N ASN A 12 14.07 -5.53 -5.50
CA ASN A 12 14.11 -4.50 -6.52
C ASN A 12 12.72 -3.93 -6.80
N LEU A 13 11.70 -4.80 -6.86
CA LEU A 13 10.32 -4.38 -7.05
C LEU A 13 9.83 -3.52 -5.88
N ILE A 14 10.08 -3.93 -4.64
CA ILE A 14 9.70 -3.17 -3.44
C ILE A 14 10.39 -1.81 -3.44
N THR A 15 11.69 -1.76 -3.75
CA THR A 15 12.45 -0.50 -3.85
C THR A 15 11.88 0.42 -4.94
N PHE A 16 11.53 -0.15 -6.09
CA PHE A 16 10.94 0.62 -7.18
C PHE A 16 9.56 1.18 -6.80
N LEU A 17 8.64 0.32 -6.35
CA LEU A 17 7.28 0.69 -5.97
C LEU A 17 7.27 1.69 -4.79
N SER A 18 8.13 1.48 -3.79
CA SER A 18 8.24 2.38 -2.66
C SER A 18 8.70 3.77 -3.11
N SER A 19 9.69 3.86 -3.99
CA SER A 19 10.20 5.14 -4.50
C SER A 19 9.14 5.90 -5.31
N LEU A 20 8.32 5.17 -6.08
CA LEU A 20 7.26 5.73 -6.89
C LEU A 20 6.13 6.28 -6.02
N LEU A 21 5.68 5.50 -5.03
CA LEU A 21 4.67 5.94 -4.07
C LEU A 21 5.18 7.09 -3.17
N GLN A 22 6.46 7.09 -2.81
CA GLN A 22 7.08 8.17 -2.05
C GLN A 22 7.04 9.49 -2.82
N LYS A 23 7.49 9.48 -4.09
CA LYS A 23 7.44 10.65 -4.98
C LYS A 23 6.01 11.15 -5.20
N LEU A 24 5.06 10.23 -5.41
CA LEU A 24 3.65 10.56 -5.58
C LEU A 24 3.08 11.25 -4.32
N ALA A 25 3.35 10.68 -3.14
CA ALA A 25 2.86 11.21 -1.88
C ALA A 25 3.43 12.61 -1.59
N GLU A 26 4.73 12.81 -1.80
CA GLU A 26 5.40 14.10 -1.58
C GLU A 26 4.91 15.17 -2.56
N SER A 27 4.73 14.83 -3.83
CA SER A 27 4.17 15.75 -4.82
C SER A 27 2.75 16.20 -4.43
N ASN A 28 1.93 15.26 -3.96
CA ASN A 28 0.56 15.55 -3.52
C ASN A 28 0.49 16.31 -2.19
N ASP A 29 1.46 16.13 -1.29
CA ASP A 29 1.58 16.92 -0.06
C ASP A 29 1.84 18.40 -0.36
N VAL A 30 2.72 18.68 -1.34
CA VAL A 30 2.98 20.06 -1.80
C VAL A 30 1.73 20.66 -2.45
N ASN A 31 1.06 19.88 -3.32
CA ASN A 31 -0.14 20.32 -4.03
C ASN A 31 -1.38 20.51 -3.12
N ARG A 32 -1.38 19.92 -1.91
CA ARG A 32 -2.48 20.06 -0.92
C ARG A 32 -2.79 21.51 -0.58
N ARG A 33 -1.78 22.40 -0.63
CA ARG A 33 -1.96 23.83 -0.31
C ARG A 33 -2.91 24.55 -1.28
N PHE A 34 -3.15 23.98 -2.46
CA PHE A 34 -3.88 24.63 -3.54
C PHE A 34 -5.25 24.02 -3.84
N LYS A 35 -5.63 22.91 -3.18
CA LYS A 35 -6.92 22.23 -3.41
C LYS A 35 -7.55 21.75 -2.12
N ALA A 36 -8.84 22.01 -1.94
CA ALA A 36 -9.64 21.45 -0.86
C ALA A 36 -9.69 19.91 -0.99
N GLN A 37 -9.03 19.21 -0.07
CA GLN A 37 -9.02 17.74 -0.03
C GLN A 37 -10.10 17.25 0.91
N LYS A 38 -10.88 16.25 0.48
CA LYS A 38 -11.78 15.54 1.39
C LYS A 38 -10.96 14.61 2.28
N VAL A 39 -11.29 14.55 3.57
CA VAL A 39 -10.72 13.55 4.47
C VAL A 39 -11.43 12.23 4.18
N SER A 40 -10.66 11.16 3.97
CA SER A 40 -11.19 9.80 3.79
C SER A 40 -10.89 8.95 5.01
N VAL A 41 -11.53 7.78 5.09
CA VAL A 41 -11.24 6.76 6.11
C VAL A 41 -9.78 6.29 6.10
N PHE A 42 -9.07 6.48 4.98
CA PHE A 42 -7.66 6.15 4.86
C PHE A 42 -6.73 7.25 5.38
N HIS A 43 -7.24 8.39 5.84
CA HIS A 43 -6.40 9.48 6.33
C HIS A 43 -6.02 9.26 7.80
N GLY A 44 -4.72 9.09 8.07
CA GLY A 44 -4.19 9.05 9.42
C GLY A 44 -4.21 10.42 10.12
N LEU A 45 -4.29 10.39 11.45
CA LEU A 45 -4.20 11.60 12.29
C LEU A 45 -2.79 12.22 12.25
N SER A 46 -1.77 11.38 12.06
CA SER A 46 -0.37 11.77 11.94
C SER A 46 0.31 10.96 10.83
N ARG A 47 1.42 11.49 10.31
CA ARG A 47 2.27 10.78 9.36
C ARG A 47 2.93 9.59 10.06
N PRO A 48 2.85 8.37 9.51
CA PRO A 48 3.56 7.22 10.07
C PRO A 48 5.08 7.45 10.11
N THR A 49 5.74 7.01 11.18
CA THR A 49 7.20 7.12 11.35
C THR A 49 7.97 6.12 10.49
N ILE A 50 7.33 5.01 10.12
CA ILE A 50 7.90 4.00 9.21
C ILE A 50 7.88 4.51 7.77
N SER A 51 8.99 4.36 7.03
CA SER A 51 9.04 4.70 5.61
C SER A 51 8.12 3.77 4.78
N ILE A 52 7.73 4.21 3.58
CA ILE A 52 6.91 3.38 2.67
C ILE A 52 7.67 2.10 2.30
N GLN A 53 8.99 2.18 2.10
CA GLN A 53 9.83 1.03 1.81
C GLN A 53 9.83 0.02 2.95
N ASN A 54 10.17 0.45 4.18
CA ASN A 54 10.20 -0.45 5.34
C ASN A 54 8.81 -1.04 5.63
N TYR A 55 7.75 -0.29 5.33
CA TYR A 55 6.38 -0.78 5.47
C TYR A 55 6.05 -1.84 4.40
N LEU A 56 6.46 -1.66 3.14
CA LEU A 56 6.35 -2.68 2.10
C LEU A 56 7.17 -3.93 2.43
N ASP A 57 8.40 -3.77 2.92
CA ASP A 57 9.24 -4.89 3.37
C ASP A 57 8.56 -5.66 4.51
N ARG A 58 7.95 -4.94 5.46
CA ARG A 58 7.15 -5.55 6.54
C ARG A 58 5.97 -6.34 5.97
N ILE A 59 5.23 -5.77 5.01
CA ILE A 59 4.10 -6.46 4.37
C ILE A 59 4.60 -7.71 3.63
N TYR A 60 5.65 -7.60 2.82
CA TYR A 60 6.24 -8.72 2.10
C TYR A 60 6.69 -9.84 3.04
N LYS A 61 7.34 -9.49 4.15
CA LYS A 61 7.83 -10.46 5.12
C LYS A 61 6.71 -11.22 5.85
N TYR A 62 5.59 -10.55 6.16
CA TYR A 62 4.58 -11.12 7.06
C TYR A 62 3.25 -11.47 6.38
N ALA A 63 2.88 -10.85 5.25
CA ALA A 63 1.59 -11.09 4.60
C ALA A 63 1.52 -12.45 3.88
N ASN A 64 2.66 -13.04 3.51
CA ASN A 64 2.77 -14.31 2.80
C ASN A 64 1.86 -14.39 1.54
N CYS A 65 1.75 -13.30 0.79
CA CYS A 65 0.99 -13.23 -0.45
C CYS A 65 1.91 -13.35 -1.67
N SER A 66 1.35 -13.75 -2.81
CA SER A 66 2.12 -13.91 -4.05
C SER A 66 2.76 -12.59 -4.51
N PRO A 67 3.95 -12.62 -5.17
CA PRO A 67 4.58 -11.45 -5.78
C PRO A 67 3.65 -10.59 -6.64
N CYS A 68 2.74 -11.21 -7.40
CA CYS A 68 1.78 -10.53 -8.25
C CYS A 68 0.82 -9.62 -7.46
N CYS A 69 0.54 -9.91 -6.18
CA CYS A 69 -0.33 -9.11 -5.33
C CYS A 69 0.20 -7.69 -5.12
N PHE A 70 1.53 -7.48 -5.14
CA PHE A 70 2.13 -6.14 -5.04
C PHE A 70 1.91 -5.31 -6.31
N ILE A 71 1.99 -5.94 -7.47
CA ILE A 71 1.71 -5.30 -8.76
C ILE A 71 0.23 -4.95 -8.86
N VAL A 72 -0.65 -5.90 -8.53
CA VAL A 72 -2.10 -5.70 -8.54
C VAL A 72 -2.51 -4.62 -7.54
N ALA A 73 -1.92 -4.61 -6.34
CA ALA A 73 -2.14 -3.55 -5.35
C ALA A 73 -1.75 -2.17 -5.90
N TYR A 74 -0.64 -2.05 -6.63
CA TYR A 74 -0.26 -0.81 -7.29
C TYR A 74 -1.27 -0.38 -8.35
N VAL A 75 -1.77 -1.31 -9.16
CA VAL A 75 -2.85 -1.05 -10.14
C VAL A 75 -4.13 -0.56 -9.44
N TYR A 76 -4.48 -1.10 -8.26
CA TYR A 76 -5.61 -0.61 -7.48
C TYR A 76 -5.40 0.83 -6.99
N LEU A 77 -4.20 1.18 -6.54
CA LEU A 77 -3.86 2.54 -6.12
C LEU A 77 -3.92 3.53 -7.29
N ASP A 78 -3.40 3.15 -8.46
CA ASP A 78 -3.48 3.97 -9.68
C ASP A 78 -4.94 4.22 -10.11
N ARG A 79 -5.75 3.15 -10.18
CA ARG A 79 -7.19 3.27 -10.47
C ARG A 79 -7.93 4.11 -9.42
N PHE A 80 -7.56 4.00 -8.15
CA PHE A 80 -8.14 4.81 -7.08
C PHE A 80 -7.83 6.29 -7.30
N ALA A 81 -6.56 6.64 -7.58
CA ALA A 81 -6.14 8.01 -7.84
C ALA A 81 -6.87 8.63 -9.04
N GLN A 82 -7.06 7.86 -10.12
CA GLN A 82 -7.79 8.32 -11.31
C GLN A 82 -9.29 8.51 -11.05
N ARG A 83 -9.95 7.59 -10.33
CA ARG A 83 -11.39 7.64 -10.07
C ARG A 83 -11.78 8.61 -8.96
N ARG A 84 -10.85 8.94 -8.05
CA ARG A 84 -11.09 9.80 -6.88
C ARG A 84 -10.09 10.97 -6.84
N PRO A 85 -10.12 11.90 -7.80
CA PRO A 85 -9.19 13.04 -7.85
C PRO A 85 -9.29 13.97 -6.63
N SER A 86 -10.40 13.96 -5.90
CA SER A 86 -10.58 14.70 -4.64
C SER A 86 -9.88 14.07 -3.43
N LEU A 87 -9.34 12.86 -3.57
CA LEU A 87 -8.68 12.06 -2.53
C LEU A 87 -7.27 11.64 -3.00
N PRO A 88 -6.34 12.59 -3.19
CA PRO A 88 -4.99 12.26 -3.65
C PRO A 88 -4.24 11.38 -2.63
N ILE A 89 -3.39 10.49 -3.13
CA ILE A 89 -2.49 9.66 -2.31
C ILE A 89 -1.39 10.57 -1.76
N ASN A 90 -1.22 10.62 -0.45
CA ASN A 90 -0.33 11.55 0.26
C ASN A 90 0.29 10.90 1.50
N SER A 91 1.19 11.60 2.20
CA SER A 91 1.94 11.00 3.32
C SER A 91 1.08 10.59 4.52
N PHE A 92 -0.18 11.01 4.58
CA PHE A 92 -1.11 10.69 5.66
C PHE A 92 -1.97 9.46 5.35
N ASN A 93 -2.12 9.07 4.08
CA ASN A 93 -3.00 7.96 3.70
C ASN A 93 -2.31 6.80 2.98
N VAL A 94 -1.10 7.00 2.45
CA VAL A 94 -0.43 6.01 1.61
C VAL A 94 -0.24 4.65 2.30
N HIS A 95 0.14 4.62 3.58
CA HIS A 95 0.32 3.35 4.32
C HIS A 95 -0.99 2.58 4.49
N ARG A 96 -2.09 3.26 4.81
CA ARG A 96 -3.41 2.63 4.99
C ARG A 96 -3.95 2.11 3.66
N LEU A 97 -3.83 2.93 2.60
CA LEU A 97 -4.17 2.51 1.25
C LEU A 97 -3.35 1.31 0.80
N LEU A 98 -2.05 1.28 1.10
CA LEU A 98 -1.16 0.22 0.67
C LEU A 98 -1.50 -1.14 1.28
N ILE A 99 -1.67 -1.22 2.61
CA ILE A 99 -2.04 -2.50 3.25
C ILE A 99 -3.42 -2.97 2.78
N THR A 100 -4.36 -2.05 2.60
CA THR A 100 -5.70 -2.38 2.09
C THR A 100 -5.62 -2.94 0.68
N SER A 101 -4.88 -2.28 -0.21
CA SER A 101 -4.69 -2.74 -1.60
C SER A 101 -4.01 -4.10 -1.68
N VAL A 102 -3.00 -4.36 -0.85
CA VAL A 102 -2.32 -5.67 -0.81
C VAL A 102 -3.25 -6.76 -0.28
N MET A 103 -4.01 -6.49 0.78
CA MET A 103 -4.98 -7.44 1.33
C MET A 103 -6.08 -7.78 0.32
N VAL A 104 -6.64 -6.78 -0.36
CA VAL A 104 -7.64 -7.00 -1.42
C VAL A 104 -7.04 -7.79 -2.57
N ALA A 105 -5.81 -7.47 -2.99
CA ALA A 105 -5.13 -8.21 -4.05
C ALA A 105 -4.89 -9.67 -3.65
N ALA A 106 -4.39 -9.93 -2.44
CA ALA A 106 -4.17 -11.29 -1.96
C ALA A 106 -5.47 -12.10 -1.89
N LYS A 107 -6.54 -11.52 -1.34
CA LYS A 107 -7.87 -12.18 -1.29
C LYS A 107 -8.49 -12.47 -2.65
N PHE A 108 -8.08 -11.72 -3.68
CA PHE A 108 -8.59 -11.88 -5.03
C PHE A 108 -7.73 -12.82 -5.88
N MET A 109 -6.41 -12.76 -5.71
CA MET A 109 -5.43 -13.45 -6.57
C MET A 109 -4.95 -14.79 -5.99
N ASP A 110 -4.83 -14.89 -4.66
CA ASP A 110 -4.26 -16.06 -4.00
C ASP A 110 -5.37 -17.02 -3.56
N ASP A 111 -5.16 -18.33 -3.77
CA ASP A 111 -6.10 -19.36 -3.32
C ASP A 111 -6.13 -19.48 -1.77
N MET A 112 -5.00 -19.17 -1.14
CA MET A 112 -4.81 -19.21 0.32
C MET A 112 -4.43 -17.82 0.83
N TYR A 113 -5.28 -17.23 1.66
CA TYR A 113 -5.08 -15.89 2.22
C TYR A 113 -5.44 -15.84 3.70
N TYR A 114 -4.86 -14.86 4.42
CA TYR A 114 -5.18 -14.63 5.83
C TYR A 114 -6.47 -13.80 6.04
N ASN A 115 -7.00 -13.83 7.26
CA ASN A 115 -8.16 -13.02 7.64
C ASN A 115 -7.81 -11.53 7.85
N ASN A 116 -8.83 -10.66 7.94
CA ASN A 116 -8.62 -9.22 8.13
C ASN A 116 -7.84 -8.90 9.41
N ALA A 117 -8.07 -9.66 10.49
CA ALA A 117 -7.38 -9.44 11.76
C ALA A 117 -5.86 -9.61 11.63
N TYR A 118 -5.42 -10.57 10.82
CA TYR A 118 -4.02 -10.78 10.53
C TYR A 118 -3.42 -9.62 9.72
N TYR A 119 -4.08 -9.20 8.63
CA TYR A 119 -3.62 -8.04 7.85
C TYR A 119 -3.63 -6.74 8.66
N ALA A 120 -4.58 -6.56 9.58
CA ALA A 120 -4.62 -5.45 10.52
C ALA A 120 -3.38 -5.45 11.42
N LYS A 121 -3.01 -6.61 11.97
CA LYS A 121 -1.77 -6.79 12.75
C LYS A 121 -0.51 -6.49 11.93
N VAL A 122 -0.44 -6.95 10.67
CA VAL A 122 0.66 -6.64 9.75
C VAL A 122 0.71 -5.15 9.40
N GLY A 123 -0.43 -4.50 9.25
CA GLY A 123 -0.53 -3.06 8.99
C GLY A 123 -0.28 -2.19 10.23
N GLY A 124 -0.38 -2.75 11.43
CA GLY A 124 -0.32 -1.98 12.68
C GLY A 124 -1.58 -1.12 12.90
N ILE A 125 -2.74 -1.60 12.46
CA ILE A 125 -4.03 -0.94 12.62
C ILE A 125 -5.02 -1.87 13.33
N SER A 126 -6.13 -1.32 13.83
CA SER A 126 -7.16 -2.15 14.48
C SER A 126 -7.90 -3.00 13.45
N THR A 127 -8.43 -4.16 13.86
CA THR A 127 -9.26 -4.99 12.97
C THR A 127 -10.54 -4.29 12.53
N THR A 128 -11.13 -3.46 13.39
CA THR A 128 -12.31 -2.66 13.03
C THR A 128 -12.03 -1.64 11.94
N GLU A 129 -10.79 -1.15 11.87
CA GLU A 129 -10.35 -0.22 10.83
C GLU A 129 -10.02 -0.92 9.51
N MET A 130 -9.86 -2.25 9.52
CA MET A 130 -9.48 -3.08 8.38
C MET A 130 -10.67 -3.76 7.69
#